data_AF-A0AAJ2WIT2-F1
#
_entry.id   AF-A0AAJ2WIT2-F1
#
_cell.length_a   1.000
_cell.length_b   1.000
_cell.length_c   1.000
_cell.angle_alpha   90.00
_cell.angle_beta   90.00
_cell.angle_gamma   90.00
#
_symmetry.space_group_name_H-M   'P 1'
#
loop_
_entity.id
_entity.type
_entity.pdbx_description
1 polymer ?
#
loop_
_entity_poly.entity_id
_entity_poly.type
_entity_poly.pdbx_seq_one_letter_code
_entity_poly.pdbx_strand_id
1 'polypeptide(L)'
;MASVLTNFSDIVKDIKENKILLPDFQRQFVWTDEEQQRKIVASVLSRMPIGSILLLKSKPDEFSSKAIGNKTEIDITTLSVDT
;
A
#
# COMPACT_ATOMS: atom_id res chain seq x y z
N MET A 1 -8.06 16.68 -5.04
CA MET A 1 -8.13 15.66 -3.98
C MET A 1 -9.51 15.02 -4.02
N ALA A 2 -9.75 14.07 -4.92
CA ALA A 2 -11.01 13.33 -4.93
C ALA A 2 -10.94 12.26 -3.85
N SER A 3 -11.78 12.35 -2.81
CA SER A 3 -11.97 11.24 -1.89
C SER A 3 -12.75 10.15 -2.62
N VAL A 4 -12.05 9.20 -3.21
CA VAL A 4 -12.69 8.01 -3.78
C VAL A 4 -13.12 7.12 -2.61
N LEU A 5 -14.42 6.88 -2.48
CA LEU A 5 -14.94 5.82 -1.61
C LEU A 5 -14.61 4.47 -2.27
N THR A 6 -13.36 4.04 -2.13
CA THR A 6 -12.91 2.75 -2.65
C THR A 6 -13.21 1.67 -1.62
N ASN A 7 -13.79 0.55 -2.06
CA ASN A 7 -13.99 -0.60 -1.19
C ASN A 7 -12.61 -1.18 -0.78
N PHE A 8 -12.47 -1.61 0.47
CA PHE A 8 -11.26 -2.28 0.93
C PHE A 8 -10.89 -3.49 0.06
N SER A 9 -11.88 -4.26 -0.41
CA SER A 9 -11.64 -5.40 -1.30
C SER A 9 -10.97 -5.00 -2.61
N ASP A 10 -11.33 -3.85 -3.19
CA ASP A 10 -10.72 -3.36 -4.43
C ASP A 10 -9.28 -2.92 -4.19
N ILE A 11 -9.02 -2.23 -3.08
CA ILE A 11 -7.66 -1.86 -2.66
C ILE A 11 -6.78 -3.11 -2.51
N VAL A 12 -7.28 -4.14 -1.81
CA VAL A 12 -6.55 -5.40 -1.62
C VAL A 12 -6.30 -6.11 -2.95
N LYS A 13 -7.25 -6.06 -3.88
CA LYS A 13 -7.08 -6.62 -5.22
C LYS A 13 -5.99 -5.88 -5.99
N ASP A 14 -6.00 -4.55 -6.00
CA ASP A 14 -5.01 -3.74 -6.70
C ASP A 14 -3.60 -3.93 -6.13
N ILE A 15 -3.47 -4.16 -4.81
CA ILE A 15 -2.20 -4.55 -4.19
C ILE A 15 -1.72 -5.91 -4.72
N LYS A 16 -2.61 -6.91 -4.78
CA LYS A 16 -2.27 -8.26 -5.30
C LYS A 16 -1.91 -8.26 -6.79
N GLU A 17 -2.50 -7.35 -7.56
CA GLU A 17 -2.22 -7.15 -8.98
C GLU A 17 -1.01 -6.23 -9.23
N ASN A 18 -0.25 -5.85 -8.19
CA ASN A 18 0.91 -4.94 -8.26
C ASN A 18 0.60 -3.56 -8.86
N LYS A 19 -0.66 -3.10 -8.81
CA LYS A 19 -1.06 -1.74 -9.21
C LYS A 19 -0.79 -0.71 -8.12
N ILE A 20 -0.83 -1.15 -6.86
CA ILE A 20 -0.46 -0.34 -5.69
C ILE A 20 0.82 -0.94 -5.11
N LEU A 21 1.88 -0.15 -5.15
CA LEU A 21 3.23 -0.56 -4.73
C LEU A 21 3.75 0.40 -3.65
N LEU A 22 4.75 -0.07 -2.91
CA LEU A 22 5.45 0.73 -1.91
C LEU A 22 6.67 1.39 -2.57
N PRO A 23 6.78 2.73 -2.57
CA PRO A 23 7.96 3.39 -3.08
C PRO A 23 9.19 3.13 -2.22
N ASP A 24 10.38 3.19 -2.82
CA ASP A 24 11.67 3.00 -2.14
C ASP A 24 11.99 4.09 -1.09
N PHE A 25 11.43 5.29 -1.26
CA PHE A 25 11.51 6.39 -0.29
C PHE A 25 10.55 6.23 0.90
N GLN A 26 9.77 5.16 0.98
CA GLN A 26 8.99 4.86 2.18
C GLN A 26 9.92 4.48 3.33
N ARG A 27 9.75 5.16 4.48
CA ARG A 27 10.51 4.83 5.69
C ARG A 27 10.23 3.38 6.12
N GLN A 28 11.28 2.72 6.63
CA GLN A 28 11.14 1.43 7.28
C GLN A 28 10.04 1.45 8.34
N PHE A 29 9.31 0.35 8.45
CA PHE A 29 8.23 0.21 9.42
C PHE A 29 8.78 0.33 10.86
N VAL A 30 8.28 1.32 11.61
CA VAL A 30 8.81 1.67 12.95
C VAL A 30 7.91 1.22 14.11
N TRP A 31 6.75 0.63 13.83
CA TRP A 31 5.88 0.17 14.92
C TRP A 31 6.47 -1.10 15.50
N THR A 32 7.11 -0.96 16.66
CA THR A 32 7.68 -2.08 17.43
C THR A 32 6.70 -2.62 18.46
N ASP A 33 5.64 -1.86 18.75
CA ASP A 33 4.73 -2.12 19.85
C ASP A 33 3.38 -2.71 19.37
N GLU A 34 2.98 -3.81 20.00
CA GLU A 34 1.72 -4.50 19.70
C GLU A 34 0.48 -3.66 20.03
N GLU A 35 0.54 -2.64 20.91
CA GLU A 35 -0.61 -1.77 21.15
C GLU A 35 -0.99 -0.96 19.91
N GLN A 36 -0.03 -0.49 19.12
CA GLN A 36 -0.36 0.29 17.91
C GLN A 36 -1.15 -0.56 16.91
N GLN A 37 -0.75 -1.83 16.75
CA GLN A 37 -1.48 -2.79 15.93
C GLN A 37 -2.87 -3.10 16.53
N ARG A 38 -2.95 -3.32 17.84
CA ARG A 38 -4.24 -3.55 18.54
C ARG A 38 -5.21 -2.38 18.39
N LYS A 39 -4.73 -1.13 18.43
CA LYS A 39 -5.56 0.06 18.23
C LYS A 39 -6.20 0.11 16.85
N ILE A 40 -5.48 -0.30 15.80
CA ILE A 40 -6.07 -0.44 14.44
C ILE A 40 -7.19 -1.50 14.45
N VAL A 41 -6.92 -2.68 15.01
CA VAL A 41 -7.92 -3.76 15.05
C VAL A 41 -9.17 -3.32 15.83
N ALA A 42 -8.98 -2.67 16.98
CA ALA A 42 -10.07 -2.14 17.79
C ALA A 42 -10.90 -1.09 17.01
N SER A 43 -10.26 -0.22 16.23
CA SER A 43 -10.90 0.77 15.37
C SER A 43 -11.80 0.14 14.28
N VAL A 44 -11.34 -0.95 13.67
CA VAL A 44 -12.14 -1.72 12.70
C VAL A 44 -13.37 -2.33 13.39
N LEU A 45 -13.19 -2.93 14.56
CA LEU A 45 -14.29 -3.53 15.33
C LEU A 45 -15.31 -2.49 15.83
N SER A 46 -14.84 -1.31 16.22
CA SER A 46 -15.69 -0.20 16.68
C SER A 46 -16.29 0.64 15.55
N ARG A 47 -15.95 0.33 14.28
CA ARG A 47 -16.34 1.12 13.09
C ARG A 47 -15.93 2.59 13.17
N MET A 48 -14.88 2.89 13.92
CA MET A 48 -14.31 4.22 14.01
C MET A 48 -13.12 4.30 13.05
N PRO A 49 -13.23 4.94 11.88
CA PRO A 49 -12.12 4.97 10.94
C PRO A 49 -10.93 5.72 11.55
N ILE A 50 -9.82 5.01 11.76
CA ILE A 50 -8.55 5.63 12.16
C ILE A 50 -7.59 5.57 10.97
N GLY A 51 -7.19 6.75 10.50
CA GLY A 51 -6.14 6.92 9.50
C GLY A 51 -6.64 7.23 8.09
N SER A 52 -5.68 7.50 7.20
CA SER A 52 -5.88 7.70 5.77
C SER A 52 -4.65 7.19 5.02
N ILE A 53 -4.83 6.84 3.75
CA ILE A 53 -3.75 6.39 2.86
C ILE A 53 -3.64 7.42 1.73
N LEU A 54 -2.41 7.85 1.43
CA LEU A 54 -2.12 8.70 0.28
C LEU A 54 -1.61 7.82 -0.86
N LEU A 55 -2.25 7.92 -2.03
CA LEU A 55 -1.83 7.25 -3.25
C LEU A 55 -1.33 8.29 -4.26
N LEU A 56 -0.16 8.02 -4.84
CA LEU A 56 0.42 8.81 -5.91
C LEU A 56 0.33 8.01 -7.20
N LYS A 57 -0.20 8.61 -8.27
CA LYS A 57 -0.21 8.01 -9.60
C LYS A 57 1.08 8.39 -10.32
N SER A 58 1.90 7.41 -10.67
CA SER A 58 3.16 7.58 -11.39
C SER A 58 3.26 6.58 -12.53
N LYS A 59 4.28 6.73 -13.38
CA LYS A 59 4.67 5.68 -14.33
C LYS A 59 5.62 4.66 -13.64
N PRO A 60 5.72 3.42 -14.13
CA PRO A 60 6.58 2.39 -13.53
C PRO A 60 8.09 2.72 -13.53
N ASP A 61 8.53 3.54 -14.47
CA ASP A 61 9.92 3.97 -14.65
C ASP A 61 10.30 5.22 -13.82
N GLU A 62 9.33 5.86 -13.19
CA GLU A 62 9.52 7.13 -12.49
C GLU A 62 10.08 6.94 -11.08
N PHE A 63 9.74 5.84 -10.41
CA PHE A 63 10.17 5.53 -9.05
C PHE A 63 10.46 4.03 -8.88
N SER A 64 11.52 3.71 -8.12
CA SER A 64 11.73 2.34 -7.67
C SER A 64 10.66 1.97 -6.63
N SER A 65 10.13 0.75 -6.72
CA SER A 65 9.02 0.32 -5.88
C SER A 65 9.10 -1.17 -5.53
N LYS A 66 8.41 -1.55 -4.45
CA LYS A 66 8.38 -2.91 -3.89
C LYS A 66 6.94 -3.36 -3.65
N ALA A 67 6.72 -4.68 -3.71
CA ALA A 67 5.41 -5.26 -3.42
C ALA A 67 5.07 -5.03 -1.95
N ILE A 68 3.86 -4.55 -1.67
CA ILE A 68 3.38 -4.45 -0.30
C ILE A 68 3.27 -5.85 0.30
N GLY A 69 3.84 -6.03 1.49
CA GLY A 69 3.86 -7.31 2.19
C GLY A 69 4.96 -8.28 1.74
N ASN A 70 5.81 -7.90 0.79
CA ASN A 70 6.99 -8.67 0.41
C ASN A 70 8.27 -8.06 1.02
N LYS A 71 9.22 -8.91 1.41
CA LYS A 71 10.54 -8.46 1.90
C LYS A 71 11.54 -8.24 0.76
N THR A 72 11.28 -8.81 -0.42
CA THR A 72 12.15 -8.68 -1.60
C THR A 72 11.68 -7.57 -2.53
N GLU A 73 12.64 -6.91 -3.18
CA GLU A 73 12.40 -5.94 -4.26
C GLU A 73 11.72 -6.62 -5.45
N ILE A 74 10.79 -5.91 -6.12
CA ILE A 74 10.23 -6.38 -7.39
C ILE A 74 11.20 -5.95 -8.49
N ASP A 75 11.55 -6.88 -9.38
CA ASP A 75 12.25 -6.53 -10.62
C ASP A 75 11.28 -5.80 -11.56
N ILE A 76 11.48 -4.49 -11.69
CA ILE A 76 10.72 -3.58 -12.55
C ILE A 76 10.69 -4.02 -14.02
N THR A 77 11.62 -4.87 -14.46
CA THR A 77 11.64 -5.45 -15.81
C THR A 77 10.41 -6.33 -16.11
N THR A 78 9.72 -6.82 -15.08
CA THR A 78 8.51 -7.66 -15.23
C THR A 78 7.21 -6.89 -15.36
N LEU A 79 7.22 -5.57 -15.12
CA LEU A 79 6.03 -4.71 -15.16
C LEU A 79 5.84 -3.99 -16.51
N SER A 80 6.78 -4.16 -17.45
CA SER A 80 6.83 -3.49 -18.75
C SER A 80 6.58 -4.41 -19.96
N VAL A 81 5.84 -5.50 -19.77
CA VAL A 81 5.36 -6.31 -20.90
C VAL A 81 3.91 -5.95 -21.16
N ASP A 82 3.71 -4.96 -22.02
CA ASP A 82 2.57 -4.83 -22.93
C ASP A 82 2.87 -3.67 -23.90
N THR A 83 3.54 -4.01 -25.02
CA THR A 83 3.48 -3.26 -26.28
C THR A 83 2.56 -4.01 -27.22
#